data_AF-A0A4U0ZT50-F1
#
_entry.id   AF-A0A4U0ZT50-F1
#
_cell.length_a   1.000
_cell.length_b   1.000
_cell.length_c   1.000
_cell.angle_alpha   90.00
_cell.angle_beta   90.00
_cell.angle_gamma   90.00
#
_symmetry.space_group_name_H-M   'P 1'
#
loop_
_entity.id
_entity.type
_entity.pdbx_description
1 polymer ?
#
loop_
_entity_poly.entity_id
_entity_poly.type
_entity_poly.pdbx_seq_one_letter_code
_entity_poly.pdbx_strand_id
1 'polypeptide(L)'
;MQHSLAIFFLIIPSVLCLLSLTKYILVKKENKLLAQEIKTTTSQLELHRQKLTELEWRHNEIMNFHNSMQQAELTTKFQAPRLQAAHSQTSSHKTNSTPEKYKYIHSLIENGMGPDEIASVLSISLHEARQLVCLSTITPAA
;
A
#
# COMPACT_ATOMS: atom_id res chain seq x y z
N MET A 1 31.25 -69.49 57.72
CA MET A 1 31.33 -69.24 56.26
C MET A 1 29.98 -69.01 55.59
N GLN A 2 28.86 -69.55 56.07
CA GLN A 2 27.53 -69.29 55.46
C GLN A 2 27.02 -67.86 55.67
N HIS A 3 27.24 -67.27 56.85
CA HIS A 3 26.84 -65.88 57.12
C HIS A 3 27.59 -64.84 56.27
N SER A 4 28.86 -65.08 55.94
CA SER A 4 29.64 -64.18 55.07
C SER A 4 29.11 -64.17 53.63
N LEU A 5 28.69 -65.32 53.09
CA LEU A 5 28.08 -65.40 51.75
C LEU A 5 26.73 -64.68 51.68
N ALA A 6 25.88 -64.81 52.70
CA ALA A 6 24.59 -64.12 52.77
C ALA A 6 24.74 -62.59 52.78
N ILE A 7 25.78 -62.07 53.44
CA ILE A 7 26.09 -60.63 53.47
C ILE A 7 26.47 -60.13 52.06
N PHE A 8 27.27 -60.88 51.29
CA PHE A 8 27.62 -60.51 49.92
C PHE A 8 26.39 -60.47 48.99
N PHE A 9 25.47 -61.44 49.10
CA PHE A 9 24.24 -61.45 48.31
C PHE A 9 23.30 -60.28 48.61
N LEU A 10 23.42 -59.62 49.77
CA LEU A 10 22.62 -58.45 50.15
C LEU A 10 23.30 -57.13 49.73
N ILE A 11 24.62 -57.05 49.82
CA ILE A 11 25.39 -55.85 49.47
C ILE A 11 25.41 -55.62 47.96
N ILE A 12 25.64 -56.67 47.16
CA ILE A 12 25.75 -56.55 45.69
C ILE A 12 24.51 -55.90 45.06
N PRO A 13 23.26 -56.36 45.30
CA PRO A 13 22.08 -55.71 44.72
C PRO A 13 21.83 -54.32 45.27
N SER A 14 22.20 -54.05 46.53
CA SER A 14 22.10 -52.71 47.14
C SER A 14 23.01 -51.71 46.42
N VAL A 15 24.27 -52.08 46.17
CA VAL A 15 25.22 -51.25 45.41
C VAL A 15 24.76 -51.05 43.97
N LEU A 16 24.25 -52.10 43.31
CA LEU A 16 23.74 -52.01 41.95
C LEU A 16 22.50 -51.09 41.86
N CYS A 17 21.63 -51.14 42.88
CA CYS A 17 20.49 -50.25 43.00
C CYS A 17 20.94 -48.78 43.11
N LEU A 18 21.90 -48.47 44.00
CA LEU A 18 22.44 -47.11 44.15
C LEU A 18 23.09 -46.58 42.86
N LEU A 19 23.85 -47.43 42.15
CA LEU A 19 24.45 -47.06 40.85
C LEU A 19 23.38 -46.77 39.79
N SER A 20 22.32 -47.59 39.73
CA SER A 20 21.22 -47.35 38.78
C SER A 20 20.45 -46.06 39.10
N LEU A 21 20.22 -45.77 40.38
CA LEU A 21 19.52 -44.57 40.85
C LEU A 21 20.31 -43.29 40.53
N THR A 22 21.62 -43.31 40.78
CA THR A 22 22.51 -42.17 40.46
C THR A 22 22.58 -41.93 38.96
N LYS A 23 22.71 -42.99 38.14
CA LYS A 23 22.66 -42.88 36.67
C LYS A 23 21.32 -42.33 36.18
N TYR A 24 20.21 -42.84 36.72
CA TYR A 24 18.87 -42.36 36.38
C TYR A 24 18.70 -40.86 36.67
N ILE A 25 19.16 -40.39 37.84
CA ILE A 25 19.09 -38.97 38.21
C ILE A 25 19.93 -38.12 37.25
N LEU A 26 21.13 -38.59 36.87
CA LEU A 26 22.04 -37.85 36.00
C LEU A 26 21.45 -37.69 34.59
N VAL A 27 20.96 -38.79 34.01
CA VAL A 27 20.28 -38.78 32.70
C VAL A 27 19.02 -37.91 32.72
N LYS A 28 18.25 -37.96 33.82
CA LYS A 28 17.05 -37.12 33.98
C LYS A 28 17.38 -35.63 34.02
N LYS A 29 18.53 -35.24 34.61
CA LYS A 29 18.99 -33.84 34.61
C LYS A 29 19.43 -33.40 33.21
N GLU A 30 20.22 -34.21 32.52
CA GLU A 30 20.68 -33.93 31.15
C GLU A 30 19.48 -33.79 30.19
N ASN A 31 18.51 -34.70 30.26
CA ASN A 31 17.30 -34.61 29.44
C ASN A 31 16.48 -33.34 29.71
N LYS A 32 16.43 -32.86 30.96
CA LYS A 32 15.76 -31.60 31.29
C LYS A 32 16.50 -30.39 30.71
N LEU A 33 17.83 -30.38 30.78
CA LEU A 33 18.65 -29.31 30.20
C LEU A 33 18.50 -29.28 28.68
N LEU A 34 18.60 -30.44 28.01
CA LEU A 34 18.41 -30.56 26.56
C LEU A 34 17.00 -30.13 26.14
N ALA A 35 15.96 -30.54 26.88
CA ALA A 35 14.59 -30.11 26.59
C ALA A 35 14.41 -28.60 26.74
N GLN A 36 15.08 -27.99 27.73
CA GLN A 36 15.06 -26.55 27.92
C GLN A 36 15.80 -25.83 26.79
N GLU A 37 16.96 -26.34 26.38
CA GLU A 37 17.75 -25.79 25.28
C GLU A 37 16.97 -25.83 23.97
N ILE A 38 16.40 -27.00 23.62
CA ILE A 38 15.52 -27.15 22.46
C ILE A 38 14.39 -26.13 22.51
N LYS A 39 13.71 -25.97 23.66
CA LYS A 39 12.62 -25.00 23.81
C LYS A 39 13.09 -23.56 23.58
N THR A 40 14.26 -23.19 24.07
CA THR A 40 14.82 -21.85 23.85
C THR A 40 15.21 -21.63 22.39
N THR A 41 15.85 -22.61 21.75
CA THR A 41 16.24 -22.52 20.34
C THR A 41 15.02 -22.48 19.43
N THR A 42 13.98 -23.26 19.70
CA THR A 42 12.73 -23.21 18.92
C THR A 42 12.04 -21.86 19.06
N SER A 43 12.00 -21.30 20.27
CA SER A 43 11.41 -19.98 20.51
C SER A 43 12.19 -18.86 19.82
N GLN A 44 13.53 -18.92 19.85
CA GLN A 44 14.37 -17.98 19.12
C GLN A 44 14.17 -18.10 17.60
N LEU A 45 14.10 -19.32 17.08
CA LEU A 45 13.87 -19.55 15.66
C LEU A 45 12.51 -19.01 15.21
N GLU A 46 11.46 -19.18 16.02
CA GLU A 46 10.14 -18.62 15.76
C GLU A 46 10.16 -17.09 15.77
N LEU A 47 10.86 -16.47 16.73
CA LEU A 47 11.04 -15.02 16.79
C LEU A 47 11.79 -14.50 15.55
N HIS A 48 12.85 -15.18 15.13
CA HIS A 48 13.57 -14.82 13.91
C HIS A 48 12.70 -14.96 12.66
N ARG A 49 11.87 -15.99 12.56
CA ARG A 49 10.89 -16.13 11.46
C ARG A 49 9.89 -14.97 11.45
N GLN A 50 9.33 -14.62 12.61
CA GLN A 50 8.41 -13.49 12.72
C GLN A 50 9.06 -12.17 12.28
N LYS A 51 10.33 -11.94 12.68
CA LYS A 51 11.09 -10.77 12.23
C LYS A 51 11.33 -10.75 10.72
N LEU A 52 11.65 -11.90 10.11
CA LEU A 52 11.82 -11.98 8.66
C LEU A 52 10.52 -11.67 7.94
N THR A 53 9.40 -12.24 8.39
CA THR A 53 8.08 -11.97 7.79
C THR A 53 7.67 -10.51 7.94
N GLU A 54 7.97 -9.87 9.09
CA GLU A 54 7.73 -8.44 9.27
C GLU A 54 8.58 -7.60 8.31
N LEU A 55 9.86 -7.96 8.16
CA LEU A 55 10.78 -7.24 7.28
C LEU A 55 10.38 -7.38 5.80
N GLU A 56 9.99 -8.57 5.37
CA GLU A 56 9.44 -8.83 4.03
C GLU A 56 8.17 -8.03 3.79
N TRP A 57 7.26 -8.01 4.76
CA TRP A 57 6.03 -7.23 4.66
C TRP A 57 6.32 -5.72 4.50
N ARG A 58 7.20 -5.15 5.33
CA ARG A 58 7.60 -3.74 5.21
C ARG A 58 8.31 -3.44 3.89
N HIS A 59 9.17 -4.35 3.44
CA HIS A 59 9.85 -4.19 2.16
C HIS A 59 8.85 -4.13 1.01
N ASN A 60 7.87 -5.04 1.00
CA ASN A 60 6.82 -5.06 -0.01
C ASN A 60 5.94 -3.79 0.04
N GLU A 61 5.60 -3.31 1.24
CA GLU A 61 4.87 -2.05 1.42
C GLU A 61 5.63 -0.86 0.81
N ILE A 62 6.94 -0.75 1.07
CA ILE A 62 7.80 0.29 0.49
C ILE A 62 7.86 0.18 -1.03
N MET A 63 7.99 -1.03 -1.57
CA MET A 63 8.03 -1.25 -3.02
C MET A 63 6.70 -0.87 -3.68
N ASN A 64 5.57 -1.22 -3.08
CA ASN A 64 4.25 -0.84 -3.57
C ASN A 64 4.06 0.68 -3.52
N PHE A 65 4.49 1.33 -2.43
CA PHE A 65 4.48 2.78 -2.32
C PHE A 65 5.33 3.42 -3.45
N HIS A 66 6.55 2.93 -3.66
CA HIS A 66 7.43 3.44 -4.72
C HIS A 66 6.81 3.28 -6.12
N ASN A 67 6.22 2.13 -6.41
CA ASN A 67 5.54 1.88 -7.68
C ASN A 67 4.34 2.83 -7.86
N SER A 68 3.54 3.03 -6.81
CA SER A 68 2.41 3.97 -6.84
C SER A 68 2.88 5.41 -7.06
N MET A 69 4.01 5.80 -6.46
CA MET A 69 4.59 7.12 -6.62
C MET A 69 5.14 7.33 -8.03
N GLN A 70 5.83 6.36 -8.61
CA GLN A 70 6.28 6.42 -10.01
C GLN A 70 5.10 6.54 -10.98
N GLN A 71 4.02 5.80 -10.74
CA GLN A 71 2.81 5.91 -11.57
C GLN A 71 2.18 7.30 -11.44
N ALA A 72 2.08 7.84 -10.22
CA ALA A 72 1.59 9.19 -9.97
C ALA A 72 2.48 10.25 -10.63
N GLU A 73 3.81 10.08 -10.59
CA GLU A 73 4.77 10.97 -11.25
C GLU A 73 4.56 11.01 -12.76
N LEU A 74 4.37 9.85 -13.40
CA LEU A 74 4.07 9.79 -14.84
C LEU A 74 2.77 10.53 -15.17
N THR A 75 1.70 10.29 -14.42
CA THR A 75 0.42 11.00 -14.65
C THR A 75 0.58 12.52 -14.49
N THR A 76 1.36 12.95 -13.49
CA THR A 76 1.66 14.36 -13.25
C THR A 76 2.48 14.95 -14.39
N LYS A 77 3.49 14.23 -14.91
CA LYS A 77 4.28 14.65 -16.07
C LYS A 77 3.44 14.79 -17.33
N PHE A 78 2.42 13.96 -17.53
CA PHE A 78 1.49 14.12 -18.67
C PHE A 78 0.51 15.28 -18.49
N GLN A 79 0.15 15.63 -17.24
CA GLN A 79 -0.72 16.77 -16.95
C GLN A 79 0.04 18.11 -16.89
N ALA A 80 1.33 18.09 -16.54
CA ALA A 80 2.16 19.28 -16.38
C ALA A 80 2.18 20.20 -17.63
N PRO A 81 2.31 19.70 -18.87
CA PRO A 81 2.23 20.55 -20.07
C PRO A 81 0.90 21.27 -20.21
N ARG A 82 -0.23 20.65 -19.82
CA ARG A 82 -1.56 21.28 -19.87
C ARG A 82 -1.69 22.39 -18.85
N LEU A 83 -1.19 22.16 -17.63
CA LEU A 83 -1.20 23.16 -16.56
C LEU A 83 -0.23 24.32 -16.86
N GLN A 84 0.95 24.03 -17.40
CA GLN A 84 1.91 25.04 -17.82
C GLN A 84 1.40 25.84 -19.02
N ALA A 85 0.73 25.23 -20.00
CA ALA A 85 0.07 25.95 -21.08
C ALA A 85 -1.06 26.87 -20.56
N ALA A 86 -1.85 26.40 -19.58
CA ALA A 86 -2.87 27.23 -18.93
C ALA A 86 -2.26 28.40 -18.13
N HIS A 87 -1.11 28.20 -17.47
CA HIS A 87 -0.44 29.25 -16.68
C HIS A 87 0.41 30.22 -17.52
N SER A 88 1.07 29.75 -18.58
CA SER A 88 1.85 30.62 -19.47
C SER A 88 0.98 31.52 -20.34
N GLN A 89 -0.29 31.14 -20.57
CA GLN A 89 -1.31 32.03 -21.14
C GLN A 89 -1.78 33.12 -20.16
N THR A 90 -1.64 32.93 -18.84
CA THR A 90 -2.06 33.95 -17.85
C THR A 90 -1.03 35.04 -17.58
N SER A 91 0.25 34.86 -17.92
CA SER A 91 1.32 35.80 -17.54
C SER A 91 1.92 36.65 -18.68
N SER A 92 1.46 36.48 -19.92
CA SER A 92 2.00 37.23 -21.08
C SER A 92 0.88 37.65 -22.04
N HIS A 93 0.22 38.76 -21.70
CA HIS A 93 -0.63 39.57 -22.57
C HIS A 93 -1.97 38.98 -23.06
N LYS A 94 -3.04 39.74 -22.73
CA LYS A 94 -4.43 39.71 -23.23
C LYS A 94 -5.41 38.79 -22.49
N THR A 95 -5.99 39.42 -21.47
CA THR A 95 -7.43 39.41 -21.12
C THR A 95 -8.09 38.07 -20.86
N ASN A 96 -8.91 38.08 -19.81
CA ASN A 96 -10.10 37.26 -19.64
C ASN A 96 -11.09 37.46 -20.82
N SER A 97 -10.64 37.33 -22.07
CA SER A 97 -11.52 37.43 -23.22
C SER A 97 -12.21 36.08 -23.34
N THR A 98 -13.48 36.05 -22.96
CA THR A 98 -14.47 35.11 -23.45
C THR A 98 -14.10 34.71 -24.89
N PRO A 99 -13.94 33.40 -25.20
CA PRO A 99 -13.64 32.95 -26.54
C PRO A 99 -14.57 33.62 -27.56
N GLU A 100 -14.03 34.07 -28.70
CA GLU A 100 -14.78 34.90 -29.67
C GLU A 100 -16.09 34.24 -30.12
N LYS A 101 -16.12 32.90 -30.17
CA LYS A 101 -17.33 32.11 -30.46
C LYS A 101 -18.47 32.40 -29.47
N TYR A 102 -18.18 32.57 -28.19
CA TYR A 102 -19.21 32.90 -27.19
C TYR A 102 -19.63 34.37 -27.26
N LYS A 103 -18.72 35.28 -27.62
CA LYS A 103 -19.06 36.69 -27.84
C LYS A 103 -20.01 36.85 -29.03
N TYR A 104 -19.74 36.14 -30.11
CA TYR A 104 -20.60 36.13 -31.29
C TYR A 104 -21.98 35.53 -30.98
N ILE A 105 -22.03 34.48 -30.16
CA ILE A 105 -23.32 33.88 -29.77
C ILE A 105 -24.08 34.78 -28.81
N HIS A 106 -23.40 35.48 -27.90
CA HIS A 106 -24.03 36.49 -27.04
C HIS A 106 -24.65 37.62 -27.87
N SER A 107 -23.99 38.12 -28.91
CA SER A 107 -24.56 39.16 -29.76
C SER A 107 -25.75 38.66 -30.59
N LEU A 108 -25.77 37.39 -31.02
CA LEU A 108 -26.94 36.79 -31.67
C LEU A 108 -28.13 36.67 -30.70
N ILE A 109 -27.88 36.32 -29.45
CA ILE A 109 -28.91 36.28 -28.39
C ILE A 109 -29.44 37.69 -28.09
N GLU A 110 -28.57 38.70 -28.00
CA GLU A 110 -28.98 40.11 -27.80
C GLU A 110 -29.84 40.64 -28.95
N ASN A 111 -29.60 40.15 -30.17
CA ASN A 111 -30.44 40.44 -31.34
C ASN A 111 -31.75 39.63 -31.37
N GLY A 112 -32.05 38.88 -30.31
CA GLY A 112 -33.30 38.15 -30.15
C GLY A 112 -33.35 36.78 -30.83
N MET A 113 -32.22 36.24 -31.31
CA MET A 113 -32.22 34.92 -31.94
C MET A 113 -32.34 33.79 -30.94
N GLY A 114 -33.24 32.86 -31.23
CA GLY A 114 -33.40 31.61 -30.49
C GLY A 114 -32.33 30.56 -30.85
N PRO A 115 -32.17 29.51 -30.03
CA PRO A 115 -31.23 28.41 -30.31
C PRO A 115 -31.47 27.71 -31.66
N ASP A 116 -32.72 27.64 -32.12
CA ASP A 116 -33.09 27.04 -33.41
C ASP A 116 -32.60 27.88 -34.59
N GLU A 117 -32.66 29.21 -34.47
CA GLU A 117 -32.21 30.15 -35.49
C GLU A 117 -30.69 30.21 -35.53
N ILE A 118 -30.04 30.21 -34.36
CA ILE A 118 -28.57 30.13 -34.24
C ILE A 118 -28.05 28.83 -34.88
N ALA A 119 -28.73 27.70 -34.66
CA ALA A 119 -28.38 26.44 -35.30
C ALA A 119 -28.41 26.52 -36.83
N SER A 120 -29.44 27.18 -37.37
CA SER A 120 -29.58 27.40 -38.81
C SER A 120 -28.51 28.35 -39.37
N VAL A 121 -28.23 29.47 -38.69
CA VAL A 121 -27.25 30.48 -39.13
C VAL A 121 -25.83 29.92 -39.11
N LEU A 122 -25.49 29.17 -38.07
CA LEU A 122 -24.16 28.57 -37.91
C LEU A 122 -24.01 27.21 -38.60
N SER A 123 -25.08 26.67 -39.22
CA SER A 123 -25.11 25.33 -39.81
C SER A 123 -24.63 24.24 -38.84
N ILE A 124 -25.04 24.35 -37.58
CA ILE A 124 -24.71 23.40 -36.50
C ILE A 124 -25.97 22.66 -36.03
N SER A 125 -25.79 21.60 -35.25
CA SER A 125 -26.93 20.92 -34.64
C SER A 125 -27.62 21.79 -33.59
N LEU A 126 -28.94 21.62 -33.43
CA LEU A 126 -29.69 22.28 -32.37
C LEU A 126 -29.13 22.00 -30.96
N HIS A 127 -28.61 20.79 -30.77
CA HIS A 127 -27.99 20.41 -29.50
C HIS A 127 -26.73 21.25 -29.23
N GLU A 128 -25.88 21.44 -30.23
CA GLU A 128 -24.68 22.29 -30.12
C GLU A 128 -25.06 23.76 -29.90
N ALA A 129 -26.06 24.28 -30.62
CA ALA A 129 -26.53 25.66 -30.42
C ALA A 129 -27.02 25.90 -28.98
N ARG A 130 -27.79 24.96 -28.41
CA ARG A 130 -28.24 25.05 -27.00
C ARG A 130 -27.08 25.02 -26.01
N GLN A 131 -26.08 24.18 -26.23
CA GLN A 131 -24.88 24.15 -25.40
C GLN A 131 -24.14 25.48 -25.44
N LEU A 132 -23.95 26.04 -26.64
CA LEU A 132 -23.23 27.29 -26.81
C LEU A 132 -23.98 28.48 -26.17
N VAL A 133 -25.31 28.52 -26.31
CA VAL A 133 -26.17 29.52 -25.64
C VAL A 133 -26.04 29.41 -24.12
N CYS A 134 -26.08 28.19 -23.57
CA CYS A 134 -25.89 27.97 -22.14
C CYS A 134 -24.50 28.44 -21.66
N LEU A 135 -23.44 28.07 -22.38
CA LEU A 135 -22.07 28.45 -22.05
C LEU A 135 -21.82 29.96 -22.15
N SER A 136 -22.47 30.65 -23.10
CA SER A 136 -22.40 32.12 -23.19
C SER A 136 -23.07 32.84 -22.02
N THR A 137 -24.01 32.20 -21.31
CA THR A 137 -24.63 32.81 -20.10
C THR A 137 -23.79 32.66 -18.84
N ILE A 138 -22.97 31.60 -18.77
CA ILE A 138 -22.14 31.30 -17.59
C ILE A 138 -20.84 32.11 -17.60
N THR A 139 -20.38 32.52 -18.79
CA THR A 139 -19.15 33.29 -18.95
C THR A 139 -19.50 34.77 -19.17
N PRO A 140 -19.24 35.68 -18.22
CA PRO A 140 -19.63 37.08 -18.36
C PRO A 140 -18.95 37.70 -19.59
N ALA A 141 -19.74 38.28 -20.48
CA ALA A 141 -19.25 39.17 -21.52
C ALA A 141 -18.68 40.41 -20.82
N ALA A 142 -17.36 40.58 -20.91
CA ALA A 142 -16.67 41.81 -20.48
C ALA A 142 -16.68 42.82 -21.62
#